data_AF-A0A1I3CP92-F1
#
_entry.id   AF-A0A1I3CP92-F1
#
_cell.length_a   1.000
_cell.length_b   1.000
_cell.length_c   1.000
_cell.angle_alpha   90.00
_cell.angle_beta   90.00
_cell.angle_gamma   90.00
#
_symmetry.space_group_name_H-M   'P 1'
#
loop_
_entity.id
_entity.type
_entity.pdbx_description
1 polymer ?
#
loop_
_entity_poly.entity_id
_entity_poly.type
_entity_poly.pdbx_seq_one_letter_code
_entity_poly.pdbx_strand_id
1 'polypeptide(L)'
;MHEDTIPERLHAKARRLAEHEHELDELSQLYAQSDEEVAKGGDPSTGARTKRAANWATALRRYENFWTERGHSPREHTRNRATLPDEERRMGEWARYQRRFEENLCRYQIIRLDVSPAFKWDPHDHVWQENLNACIHHFRSTGRLPYLNGSDLLEFALARWLGRQLRQLQMGALEQCRDVRLTALLDMRGDERADAITDRFS
;
A
#
# COMPACT_ATOMS: atom_id res chain seq x y z
N MET A 1 -12.67 12.55 -6.43
CA MET A 1 -11.50 11.90 -7.04
C MET A 1 -10.35 12.88 -6.97
N HIS A 2 -9.29 12.57 -6.23
CA HIS A 2 -8.13 13.47 -6.12
C HIS A 2 -7.37 13.41 -7.45
N GLU A 3 -7.21 14.55 -8.12
CA GLU A 3 -6.48 14.65 -9.39
C GLU A 3 -5.02 14.16 -9.30
N ASP A 4 -4.49 14.04 -8.08
CA ASP A 4 -3.12 13.64 -7.78
C ASP A 4 -2.86 12.12 -7.83
N THR A 5 -3.89 11.31 -8.06
CA THR A 5 -3.78 9.84 -8.16
C THR A 5 -3.94 9.31 -9.57
N ILE A 6 -4.03 10.19 -10.57
CA ILE A 6 -4.17 9.82 -11.98
C ILE A 6 -2.83 9.28 -12.48
N PRO A 7 -2.77 8.03 -13.01
CA PRO A 7 -1.52 7.42 -13.47
C PRO A 7 -0.72 8.29 -14.45
N GLU A 8 -1.42 8.98 -15.36
CA GLU A 8 -0.83 9.91 -16.32
C GLU A 8 -0.07 11.08 -15.68
N ARG A 9 -0.34 11.44 -14.41
CA ARG A 9 0.31 12.57 -13.72
C ARG A 9 1.39 12.14 -12.73
N LEU A 10 1.46 10.85 -12.39
CA LEU A 10 2.40 10.33 -11.39
C LEU A 10 3.86 10.45 -11.85
N HIS A 11 4.14 10.28 -13.16
CA HIS A 11 5.48 10.48 -13.72
C HIS A 11 5.99 11.92 -13.53
N ALA A 12 5.11 12.91 -13.71
CA ALA A 12 5.45 14.32 -13.58
C ALA A 12 5.65 14.73 -12.10
N LYS A 13 4.94 14.07 -11.18
CA LYS A 13 5.18 14.23 -9.73
C LYS A 13 6.51 13.61 -9.34
N ALA A 14 6.80 12.39 -9.80
CA ALA A 14 8.07 11.72 -9.54
C ALA A 14 9.25 12.51 -10.10
N ARG A 15 9.15 13.06 -11.32
CA ARG A 15 10.20 13.91 -11.89
C ARG A 15 10.49 15.14 -11.04
N ARG A 16 9.46 15.88 -10.61
CA ARG A 16 9.64 17.05 -9.75
C ARG A 16 10.36 16.70 -8.44
N LEU A 17 10.03 15.57 -7.83
CA LEU A 17 10.74 15.10 -6.63
C LEU A 17 12.19 14.72 -6.92
N ALA A 18 12.43 14.08 -8.06
CA ALA A 18 13.77 13.73 -8.53
C ALA A 18 14.64 14.98 -8.82
N GLU A 19 14.07 16.04 -9.38
CA GLU A 19 14.77 17.30 -9.66
C GLU A 19 15.22 18.04 -8.39
N HIS A 20 14.53 17.81 -7.26
CA HIS A 20 14.96 18.34 -5.96
C HIS A 20 16.16 17.60 -5.37
N GLU A 21 16.45 16.39 -5.85
CA GLU A 21 17.66 15.65 -5.47
C GLU A 21 18.79 16.05 -6.41
N HIS A 22 19.80 16.75 -5.87
CA HIS A 22 20.73 17.55 -6.67
C HIS A 22 21.60 16.79 -7.68
N GLU A 23 21.65 15.45 -7.69
CA GLU A 23 22.39 14.67 -8.70
C GLU A 23 21.76 13.28 -8.90
N LEU A 24 20.85 13.14 -9.87
CA LEU A 24 20.46 11.82 -10.36
C LEU A 24 21.55 11.23 -11.26
N ASP A 25 21.91 9.97 -11.04
CA ASP A 25 22.80 9.23 -11.94
C ASP A 25 22.21 9.08 -13.36
N GLU A 26 23.08 8.80 -14.34
CA GLU A 26 22.67 8.63 -15.75
C GLU A 26 21.56 7.57 -15.93
N LEU A 27 21.59 6.52 -15.09
CA LEU A 27 20.59 5.48 -15.12
C LEU A 27 19.22 6.01 -14.69
N SER A 28 19.15 6.78 -13.61
CA SER A 28 17.94 7.42 -13.10
C SER A 28 17.37 8.41 -14.10
N GLN A 29 18.23 9.18 -14.78
CA GLN A 29 17.82 10.07 -15.86
C GLN A 29 17.20 9.30 -17.04
N LEU A 30 17.80 8.18 -17.44
CA LEU A 30 17.26 7.32 -18.50
C LEU A 30 15.87 6.77 -18.15
N TYR A 31 15.67 6.29 -16.92
CA TYR A 31 14.35 5.82 -16.48
C TYR A 31 13.34 6.97 -16.38
N ALA A 32 13.76 8.15 -15.93
CA ALA A 32 12.92 9.35 -15.88
C ALA A 32 12.45 9.78 -17.27
N GLN A 33 13.32 9.76 -18.26
CA GLN A 33 12.97 10.07 -19.64
C GLN A 33 12.02 9.01 -20.22
N SER A 34 12.33 7.72 -20.03
CA SER A 34 11.53 6.62 -20.56
C SER A 34 10.11 6.61 -19.97
N ASP A 35 9.95 6.92 -18.67
CA ASP A 35 8.63 7.04 -18.03
C ASP A 35 7.81 8.19 -18.64
N GLU A 36 8.46 9.30 -19.02
CA GLU A 36 7.80 10.39 -19.75
C GLU A 36 7.27 9.98 -21.11
N GLU A 37 8.12 9.31 -21.88
CA GLU A 37 7.82 8.93 -23.26
C GLU A 37 6.64 7.96 -23.26
N VAL A 38 6.65 6.98 -22.34
CA VAL A 38 5.53 6.06 -22.14
C VAL A 38 4.26 6.78 -21.69
N ALA A 39 4.36 7.79 -20.81
CA ALA A 39 3.20 8.57 -20.38
C ALA A 39 2.60 9.40 -21.52
N LYS A 40 3.43 9.90 -22.45
CA LYS A 40 3.03 10.63 -23.66
C LYS A 40 2.54 9.72 -24.80
N GLY A 41 2.62 8.40 -24.64
CA GLY A 41 2.23 7.43 -25.66
C GLY A 41 3.26 7.24 -26.78
N GLY A 42 4.52 7.63 -26.55
CA GLY A 42 5.63 7.39 -27.47
C GLY A 42 6.12 5.94 -27.46
N ASP A 43 6.83 5.54 -28.52
CA ASP A 43 7.56 4.27 -28.60
C ASP A 43 9.05 4.52 -28.31
N PRO A 44 9.60 4.02 -27.19
CA PRO A 44 11.00 4.29 -26.84
C PRO A 44 11.93 3.42 -27.71
N SER A 45 12.39 3.95 -28.84
CA SER A 45 13.30 3.24 -29.73
C SER A 45 14.65 3.95 -29.92
N THR A 46 15.69 3.44 -29.25
CA THR A 46 16.89 2.81 -29.85
C THR A 46 17.84 2.39 -28.71
N GLY A 47 18.09 1.08 -28.53
CA GLY A 47 19.04 0.55 -27.54
C GLY A 47 18.43 -0.35 -26.45
N ALA A 48 19.20 -1.37 -26.01
CA ALA A 48 18.71 -2.38 -25.05
C ALA A 48 18.38 -1.82 -23.65
N ARG A 49 19.14 -0.82 -23.18
CA ARG A 49 18.90 -0.16 -21.88
C ARG A 49 17.63 0.70 -21.91
N THR A 50 17.44 1.50 -22.95
CA THR A 50 16.22 2.29 -23.18
C THR A 50 14.98 1.39 -23.25
N LYS A 51 15.08 0.26 -23.96
CA LYS A 51 13.99 -0.73 -24.01
C LYS A 51 13.64 -1.30 -22.64
N ARG A 52 14.63 -1.54 -21.77
CA ARG A 52 14.37 -2.00 -20.39
C ARG A 52 13.62 -0.95 -19.58
N ALA A 53 14.08 0.31 -19.64
CA ALA A 53 13.44 1.41 -18.93
C ALA A 53 12.00 1.66 -19.41
N ALA A 54 11.78 1.63 -20.73
CA ALA A 54 10.46 1.70 -21.35
C ALA A 54 9.51 0.57 -20.91
N ASN A 55 10.00 -0.67 -20.92
CA ASN A 55 9.22 -1.82 -20.47
C ASN A 55 8.85 -1.71 -18.99
N TRP A 56 9.77 -1.21 -18.16
CA TRP A 56 9.52 -0.97 -16.75
C TRP A 56 8.43 0.08 -16.53
N ALA A 57 8.52 1.24 -17.21
CA ALA A 57 7.51 2.28 -17.15
C ALA A 57 6.13 1.80 -17.66
N THR A 58 6.12 1.04 -18.75
CA THR A 58 4.89 0.45 -19.30
C THR A 58 4.25 -0.54 -18.32
N ALA A 59 5.05 -1.36 -17.66
CA ALA A 59 4.57 -2.31 -16.65
C ALA A 59 3.96 -1.59 -15.43
N LEU A 60 4.63 -0.54 -14.94
CA LEU A 60 4.10 0.29 -13.85
C LEU A 60 2.78 0.96 -14.24
N ARG A 61 2.70 1.54 -15.44
CA ARG A 61 1.46 2.17 -15.91
C ARG A 61 0.29 1.18 -16.00
N ARG A 62 0.53 -0.04 -16.50
CA ARG A 62 -0.49 -1.11 -16.52
C ARG A 62 -0.93 -1.48 -15.10
N TYR A 63 0.02 -1.59 -14.18
CA TYR A 63 -0.25 -1.88 -12.78
C TYR A 63 -1.13 -0.80 -12.12
N GLU A 64 -0.82 0.48 -12.36
CA GLU A 64 -1.56 1.63 -11.84
C GLU A 64 -2.95 1.74 -12.46
N ASN A 65 -3.09 1.55 -13.78
CA ASN A 65 -4.40 1.53 -14.45
C ASN A 65 -5.29 0.43 -13.90
N PHE A 66 -4.77 -0.78 -13.69
CA PHE A 66 -5.52 -1.86 -13.08
C PHE A 66 -6.04 -1.46 -11.70
N TRP A 67 -5.21 -0.83 -10.87
CA TRP A 67 -5.62 -0.36 -9.55
C TRP A 67 -6.73 0.69 -9.63
N THR A 68 -6.63 1.64 -10.56
CA THR A 68 -7.68 2.66 -10.79
C THR A 68 -8.99 2.02 -11.24
N GLU A 69 -8.96 1.02 -12.11
CA GLU A 69 -10.15 0.35 -12.65
C GLU A 69 -10.80 -0.62 -11.66
N ARG A 70 -9.99 -1.34 -10.88
CA ARG A 70 -10.46 -2.43 -9.99
C ARG A 70 -10.62 -2.00 -8.53
N GLY A 71 -10.01 -0.88 -8.14
CA GLY A 71 -10.00 -0.40 -6.76
C GLY A 71 -9.05 -1.18 -5.83
N HIS A 72 -8.23 -2.07 -6.36
CA HIS A 72 -7.22 -2.81 -5.59
C HIS A 72 -6.00 -3.14 -6.46
N SER A 73 -4.86 -3.38 -5.83
CA SER A 73 -3.63 -3.69 -6.55
C SER A 73 -3.67 -5.11 -7.16
N PRO A 74 -3.01 -5.35 -8.30
CA PRO A 74 -2.93 -6.68 -8.92
C PRO A 74 -2.41 -7.77 -7.97
N ARG A 75 -3.11 -8.90 -7.93
CA ARG A 75 -2.75 -10.05 -7.10
C ARG A 75 -1.71 -10.93 -7.79
N GLU A 76 -0.68 -11.33 -7.05
CA GLU A 76 0.28 -12.34 -7.49
C GLU A 76 -0.27 -13.77 -7.30
N HIS A 77 -0.94 -14.00 -6.18
CA HIS A 77 -1.42 -15.30 -5.78
C HIS A 77 -2.85 -15.22 -5.24
N THR A 78 -3.56 -16.33 -5.35
CA THR A 78 -4.89 -16.55 -4.78
C THR A 78 -5.01 -18.00 -4.35
N ARG A 79 -5.94 -18.28 -3.43
CA ARG A 79 -6.22 -19.64 -2.94
C ARG A 79 -6.69 -20.58 -4.06
N ASN A 80 -7.42 -20.05 -5.05
CA ASN A 80 -7.84 -20.81 -6.23
C ASN A 80 -7.24 -20.18 -7.49
N ARG A 81 -6.12 -20.73 -7.99
CA ARG A 81 -5.38 -20.16 -9.11
C ARG A 81 -6.21 -20.00 -10.39
N ALA A 82 -7.25 -20.82 -10.58
CA ALA A 82 -8.14 -20.71 -11.74
C ALA A 82 -8.97 -19.41 -11.75
N THR A 83 -9.09 -18.71 -10.61
CA THR A 83 -9.83 -17.44 -10.52
C THR A 83 -8.97 -16.20 -10.71
N LEU A 84 -7.66 -16.37 -10.94
CA LEU A 84 -6.72 -15.26 -11.15
C LEU A 84 -6.35 -15.16 -12.63
N PRO A 85 -6.80 -14.11 -13.35
CA PRO A 85 -6.40 -13.88 -14.72
C PRO A 85 -4.87 -13.79 -14.87
N ASP A 86 -4.34 -14.35 -15.94
CA ASP A 86 -2.89 -14.39 -16.18
C ASP A 86 -2.25 -13.00 -16.24
N GLU A 87 -2.96 -12.01 -16.77
CA GLU A 87 -2.49 -10.63 -16.83
C GLU A 87 -2.36 -10.01 -15.43
N GLU A 88 -3.38 -10.19 -14.58
CA GLU A 88 -3.34 -9.73 -13.19
C GLU A 88 -2.17 -10.38 -12.45
N ARG A 89 -2.01 -11.70 -12.61
CA ARG A 89 -0.90 -12.45 -12.01
C ARG A 89 0.46 -11.88 -12.43
N ARG A 90 0.67 -11.63 -13.72
CA ARG A 90 1.94 -11.08 -14.24
C ARG A 90 2.23 -9.69 -13.67
N MET A 91 1.21 -8.86 -13.50
CA MET A 91 1.36 -7.54 -12.86
C MET A 91 1.70 -7.68 -11.36
N GLY A 92 1.08 -8.63 -10.66
CA GLY A 92 1.42 -8.95 -9.28
C GLY A 92 2.87 -9.46 -9.13
N GLU A 93 3.30 -10.36 -10.02
CA GLU A 93 4.67 -10.90 -10.09
C GLU A 93 5.70 -9.79 -10.37
N TRP A 94 5.38 -8.87 -11.29
CA TRP A 94 6.23 -7.70 -11.58
C TRP A 94 6.43 -6.84 -10.33
N ALA A 95 5.35 -6.54 -9.59
CA ALA A 95 5.44 -5.75 -8.37
C ALA A 95 6.19 -6.48 -7.25
N ARG A 96 6.03 -7.80 -7.10
CA ARG A 96 6.86 -8.60 -6.18
C ARG A 96 8.33 -8.51 -6.57
N TYR A 97 8.65 -8.56 -7.86
CA TYR A 97 10.03 -8.43 -8.33
C TYR A 97 10.63 -7.07 -7.94
N GLN A 98 9.87 -5.97 -8.05
CA GLN A 98 10.36 -4.65 -7.63
C GLN A 98 10.69 -4.61 -6.13
N ARG A 99 9.84 -5.19 -5.28
CA ARG A 99 10.09 -5.29 -3.83
C ARG A 99 11.27 -6.18 -3.48
N ARG A 100 11.40 -7.33 -4.17
CA ARG A 100 12.45 -8.32 -3.86
C ARG A 100 13.85 -7.82 -4.20
N PHE A 101 13.96 -6.97 -5.21
CA PHE A 101 15.22 -6.48 -5.75
C PHE A 101 15.29 -4.95 -5.64
N GLU A 102 14.74 -4.41 -4.54
CA GLU A 102 14.70 -2.97 -4.26
C GLU A 102 16.10 -2.36 -4.34
N GLU A 103 17.11 -3.08 -3.83
CA GLU A 103 18.52 -2.66 -3.84
C GLU A 103 19.11 -2.50 -5.25
N ASN A 104 18.45 -3.06 -6.27
CA ASN A 104 18.88 -2.96 -7.67
C ASN A 104 18.12 -1.89 -8.46
N LEU A 105 17.17 -1.20 -7.83
CA LEU A 105 16.43 -0.11 -8.46
C LEU A 105 17.26 1.18 -8.41
N CYS A 106 17.28 1.93 -9.51
CA CYS A 106 17.90 3.25 -9.51
C CYS A 106 17.04 4.24 -8.71
N ARG A 107 17.63 5.39 -8.37
CA ARG A 107 16.98 6.37 -7.49
C ARG A 107 15.64 6.84 -8.04
N TYR A 108 15.55 7.10 -9.35
CA TYR A 108 14.28 7.48 -9.96
C TYR A 108 13.21 6.40 -9.85
N GLN A 109 13.55 5.11 -10.01
CA GLN A 109 12.58 4.02 -9.89
C GLN A 109 11.99 3.94 -8.48
N ILE A 110 12.81 4.14 -7.44
CA ILE A 110 12.34 4.23 -6.05
C ILE A 110 11.36 5.39 -5.88
N ILE A 111 11.76 6.60 -6.26
CA ILE A 111 10.90 7.81 -6.17
C ILE A 111 9.58 7.58 -6.92
N ARG A 112 9.64 6.98 -8.11
CA ARG A 112 8.47 6.76 -8.95
C ARG A 112 7.51 5.71 -8.38
N LEU A 113 8.02 4.68 -7.70
CA LEU A 113 7.22 3.70 -6.97
C LEU A 113 6.65 4.28 -5.68
N ASP A 114 7.40 5.11 -4.94
CA ASP A 114 6.94 5.80 -3.72
C ASP A 114 5.75 6.72 -3.98
N VAL A 115 5.75 7.39 -5.13
CA VAL A 115 4.67 8.28 -5.55
C VAL A 115 3.40 7.53 -5.92
N SER A 116 3.50 6.24 -6.27
CA SER A 116 2.38 5.45 -6.76
C SER A 116 1.44 5.04 -5.61
N PRO A 117 0.15 5.45 -5.62
CA PRO A 117 -0.80 5.01 -4.60
C PRO A 117 -1.11 3.51 -4.69
N ALA A 118 -0.97 2.93 -5.88
CA ALA A 118 -1.22 1.52 -6.17
C ALA A 118 -0.11 0.59 -5.65
N PHE A 119 1.13 1.07 -5.58
CA PHE A 119 2.28 0.27 -5.16
C PHE A 119 2.55 0.46 -3.67
N LYS A 120 2.71 -0.65 -2.94
CA LYS A 120 3.13 -0.68 -1.54
C LYS A 120 4.39 -1.52 -1.43
N TRP A 121 5.41 -0.99 -0.75
CA TRP A 121 6.65 -1.71 -0.46
C TRP A 121 6.40 -2.90 0.48
N ASP A 122 5.53 -2.73 1.47
CA ASP A 122 5.02 -3.83 2.28
C ASP A 122 3.47 -3.90 2.21
N PRO A 123 2.92 -4.70 1.29
CA PRO A 123 1.48 -4.90 1.18
C PRO A 123 0.87 -5.56 2.43
N HIS A 124 1.62 -6.40 3.14
CA HIS A 124 1.11 -7.08 4.33
C HIS A 124 1.00 -6.13 5.50
N ASP A 125 2.01 -5.30 5.71
CA ASP A 125 1.93 -4.26 6.71
C ASP A 125 0.86 -3.23 6.36
N HIS A 126 0.76 -2.80 5.11
CA HIS A 126 -0.30 -1.87 4.70
C HIS A 126 -1.71 -2.39 5.04
N VAL A 127 -2.02 -3.63 4.68
CA VAL A 127 -3.30 -4.27 5.03
C VAL A 127 -3.48 -4.40 6.54
N TRP A 128 -2.40 -4.68 7.27
CA TRP A 128 -2.44 -4.72 8.74
C TRP A 128 -2.81 -3.34 9.33
N GLN A 129 -2.19 -2.27 8.83
CA GLN A 129 -2.45 -0.89 9.25
C GLN A 129 -3.88 -0.44 8.92
N GLU A 130 -4.39 -0.77 7.75
CA GLU A 130 -5.77 -0.46 7.35
C GLU A 130 -6.78 -1.12 8.29
N ASN A 131 -6.61 -2.40 8.61
CA ASN A 131 -7.48 -3.10 9.54
C ASN A 131 -7.41 -2.52 10.96
N LEU A 132 -6.21 -2.16 11.43
CA LEU A 132 -6.06 -1.48 12.72
C LEU A 132 -6.78 -0.13 12.72
N ASN A 133 -6.58 0.68 11.68
CA ASN A 133 -7.22 1.98 11.55
C ASN A 133 -8.75 1.86 11.49
N ALA A 134 -9.28 0.82 10.82
CA ALA A 134 -10.70 0.52 10.83
C ALA A 134 -11.22 0.13 12.23
N CYS A 135 -10.44 -0.63 13.01
CA CYS A 135 -10.77 -0.92 14.41
C CYS A 135 -10.76 0.35 15.28
N ILE A 136 -9.76 1.22 15.12
CA ILE A 136 -9.67 2.51 15.82
C ILE A 136 -10.86 3.40 15.44
N HIS A 137 -11.20 3.50 14.15
CA HIS A 137 -12.34 4.28 13.69
C HIS A 137 -13.65 3.74 14.26
N HIS A 138 -13.85 2.42 14.24
CA HIS A 138 -14.99 1.79 14.87
C HIS A 138 -15.07 2.18 16.34
N PHE A 139 -13.98 2.01 17.10
CA PHE A 139 -13.91 2.40 18.51
C PHE A 139 -14.28 3.87 18.74
N ARG A 140 -13.70 4.80 17.98
CA ARG A 140 -13.99 6.24 18.10
C ARG A 140 -15.45 6.60 17.78
N SER A 141 -16.10 5.84 16.91
CA SER A 141 -17.49 6.10 16.52
C SER A 141 -18.52 5.44 17.44
N THR A 142 -18.17 4.33 18.09
CA THR A 142 -19.11 3.55 18.92
C THR A 142 -18.80 3.56 20.41
N GLY A 143 -17.61 4.03 20.81
CA GLY A 143 -17.08 3.92 22.18
C GLY A 143 -16.72 2.49 22.59
N ARG A 144 -16.67 1.55 21.64
CA ARG A 144 -16.40 0.13 21.94
C ARG A 144 -15.57 -0.55 20.87
N LEU A 145 -14.83 -1.58 21.27
CA LEU A 145 -14.12 -2.44 20.32
C LEU A 145 -15.12 -3.27 19.50
N PRO A 146 -14.81 -3.57 18.24
CA PRO A 146 -15.66 -4.41 17.40
C PRO A 146 -15.80 -5.80 18.02
N TYR A 147 -17.03 -6.33 18.04
CA TYR A 147 -17.32 -7.70 18.48
C TYR A 147 -17.94 -8.52 17.33
N LEU A 148 -18.11 -9.83 17.52
CA LEU A 148 -18.63 -10.74 16.49
C LEU A 148 -20.14 -10.55 16.29
N ASN A 149 -20.53 -9.37 15.81
CA ASN A 149 -21.89 -9.00 15.50
C ASN A 149 -22.32 -9.62 14.16
N GLY A 150 -23.03 -10.74 14.18
CA GLY A 150 -23.48 -11.42 12.97
C GLY A 150 -24.43 -10.59 12.08
N SER A 151 -25.01 -9.50 12.60
CA SER A 151 -25.88 -8.59 11.84
C SER A 151 -25.11 -7.50 11.06
N ASP A 152 -23.86 -7.21 11.47
CA ASP A 152 -22.97 -6.29 10.79
C ASP A 152 -21.73 -7.06 10.31
N LEU A 153 -21.72 -7.39 9.02
CA LEU A 153 -20.64 -8.16 8.41
C LEU A 153 -19.28 -7.44 8.47
N LEU A 154 -19.26 -6.10 8.48
CA LEU A 154 -18.04 -5.31 8.56
C LEU A 154 -17.49 -5.35 9.99
N GLU A 155 -18.31 -5.06 10.99
CA GLU A 155 -17.94 -5.17 12.41
C GLU A 155 -17.48 -6.60 12.74
N PHE A 156 -18.20 -7.61 12.26
CA PHE A 156 -17.83 -9.01 12.42
C PHE A 156 -16.44 -9.32 11.84
N ALA A 157 -16.14 -8.81 10.65
CA ALA A 157 -14.83 -9.00 10.02
C ALA A 157 -13.71 -8.34 10.83
N LEU A 158 -13.92 -7.10 11.30
CA LEU A 158 -12.98 -6.37 12.15
C LEU A 158 -12.74 -7.09 13.46
N ALA A 159 -13.79 -7.56 14.13
CA ALA A 159 -13.70 -8.31 15.38
C ALA A 159 -12.94 -9.63 15.22
N ARG A 160 -13.19 -10.35 14.12
CA ARG A 160 -12.48 -11.59 13.80
C ARG A 160 -11.01 -11.36 13.52
N TRP A 161 -10.67 -10.27 12.83
CA TRP A 161 -9.30 -9.84 12.60
C TRP A 161 -8.61 -9.45 13.91
N LEU A 162 -9.23 -8.57 14.71
CA LEU A 162 -8.71 -8.07 16.00
C LEU A 162 -8.46 -9.23 16.97
N GLY A 163 -9.41 -10.16 17.09
CA GLY A 163 -9.25 -11.35 17.94
C GLY A 163 -8.08 -12.25 17.52
N ARG A 164 -7.73 -12.30 16.23
CA ARG A 164 -6.51 -12.99 15.77
C ARG A 164 -5.25 -12.24 16.19
N GLN A 165 -5.24 -10.91 16.06
CA GLN A 165 -4.10 -10.08 16.48
C GLN A 165 -3.85 -10.16 17.98
N LEU A 166 -4.90 -10.09 18.80
CA LEU A 166 -4.79 -10.22 20.26
C LEU A 166 -4.25 -11.58 20.70
N ARG A 167 -4.60 -12.67 20.00
CA ARG A 167 -3.99 -13.98 20.25
C ARG A 167 -2.51 -14.00 19.91
N GLN A 168 -2.10 -13.37 18.80
CA GLN A 168 -0.68 -13.29 18.44
C GLN A 168 0.12 -12.45 19.43
N LEU A 169 -0.45 -11.35 19.93
CA LEU A 169 0.11 -10.53 21.02
C LEU A 169 0.31 -11.37 22.27
N GLN A 170 -0.71 -12.12 22.70
CA GLN A 170 -0.63 -13.00 23.87
C GLN A 170 0.46 -14.08 23.73
N MET A 171 0.71 -14.54 22.51
CA MET A 171 1.74 -15.54 22.21
C MET A 171 3.15 -14.93 22.04
N GLY A 172 3.31 -13.61 22.10
CA GLY A 172 4.59 -12.93 21.85
C GLY A 172 5.10 -13.11 20.42
N ALA A 173 4.20 -13.35 19.46
CA ALA A 173 4.53 -13.70 18.08
C ALA A 173 4.40 -12.52 17.09
N LEU A 174 4.17 -11.31 17.60
CA LEU A 174 4.03 -10.09 16.82
C LEU A 174 5.34 -9.30 16.81
N GLU A 175 5.52 -8.54 15.75
CA GLU A 175 6.63 -7.59 15.65
C GLU A 175 6.42 -6.42 16.62
N GLN A 176 7.50 -5.92 17.21
CA GLN A 176 7.46 -4.92 18.30
C GLN A 176 6.62 -3.67 17.97
N CYS A 177 6.66 -3.18 16.72
CA CYS A 177 5.85 -2.02 16.30
C CYS A 177 4.34 -2.31 16.26
N ARG A 178 3.94 -3.56 15.97
CA ARG A 178 2.52 -3.97 15.97
C ARG A 178 1.98 -4.10 17.38
N ASP A 179 2.81 -4.60 18.30
CA ASP A 179 2.48 -4.71 19.71
C ASP A 179 2.18 -3.35 20.33
N VAL A 180 3.08 -2.38 20.15
CA VAL A 180 2.90 -1.01 20.68
C VAL A 180 1.58 -0.41 20.19
N ARG A 181 1.25 -0.57 18.90
CA ARG A 181 0.03 0.00 18.31
C ARG A 181 -1.25 -0.71 18.76
N LEU A 182 -1.23 -2.03 18.94
CA LEU A 182 -2.37 -2.76 19.48
C LEU A 182 -2.59 -2.45 20.96
N THR A 183 -1.52 -2.36 21.75
CA THR A 183 -1.58 -1.97 23.16
C THR A 183 -2.16 -0.56 23.31
N ALA A 184 -1.74 0.39 22.48
CA ALA A 184 -2.33 1.74 22.48
C ALA A 184 -3.85 1.73 22.21
N LEU A 185 -4.35 0.88 21.31
CA LEU A 185 -5.81 0.70 21.11
C LEU A 185 -6.50 0.11 22.34
N LEU A 186 -5.84 -0.81 23.07
CA LEU A 186 -6.38 -1.37 24.31
C LEU A 186 -6.36 -0.38 25.47
N ASP A 187 -5.38 0.52 25.51
CA ASP A 187 -5.26 1.55 26.53
C ASP A 187 -6.32 2.65 26.36
N MET A 188 -6.67 3.01 25.12
CA MET A 188 -7.80 3.92 24.83
C MET A 188 -9.12 3.45 25.46
N ARG A 189 -9.31 2.14 25.61
CA ARG A 189 -10.48 1.55 26.30
C ARG A 189 -10.43 1.76 27.83
N GLY A 190 -9.23 1.84 28.40
CA GLY A 190 -8.99 2.02 29.83
C GLY A 190 -9.28 3.45 30.30
N ASP A 191 -8.89 4.45 29.51
CA ASP A 191 -9.01 5.86 29.86
C ASP A 191 -10.46 6.36 29.89
N GLU A 192 -11.32 5.96 28.93
CA GLU A 192 -12.75 6.36 28.95
C GLU A 192 -13.54 5.77 30.13
N ARG A 193 -13.10 4.63 30.69
CA ARG A 193 -13.69 4.08 31.92
C ARG A 193 -13.30 4.89 33.16
N ALA A 194 -12.15 5.56 33.14
CA ALA A 194 -11.73 6.44 34.22
C ALA A 194 -12.52 7.77 34.16
N ASP A 195 -12.66 8.35 32.96
CA ASP A 195 -13.39 9.61 32.75
C ASP A 195 -14.90 9.48 33.04
N ALA A 196 -15.53 8.37 32.64
CA ALA A 196 -16.95 8.11 32.95
C ALA A 196 -17.25 7.88 34.44
N ILE A 197 -16.22 7.60 35.26
CA ILE A 197 -16.34 7.52 36.72
C ILE A 197 -16.25 8.91 37.33
N THR A 198 -15.37 9.78 36.82
CA THR A 198 -15.18 11.14 37.35
C THR A 198 -16.43 12.02 37.16
N ASP A 199 -17.15 11.85 36.06
CA ASP A 199 -18.36 12.63 35.73
C ASP A 199 -19.62 12.18 36.51
N ARG A 200 -19.54 11.05 37.24
CA ARG A 200 -20.64 10.53 38.07
C ARG A 200 -20.53 10.93 39.54
N PHE A 201 -19.45 11.64 39.91
CA PHE A 201 -19.18 12.14 41.26
C PHE A 201 -18.94 13.67 41.31
N SER A 202 -19.24 14.41 40.23
CA SER A 202 -19.36 15.88 40.21
C SER A 202 -20.82 16.29 40.10
#